data_AF-X1HQW1-F1
#
_entry.id   AF-X1HQW1-F1
#
_cell.length_a   1.000
_cell.length_b   1.000
_cell.length_c   1.000
_cell.angle_alpha   90.00
_cell.angle_beta   90.00
_cell.angle_gamma   90.00
#
_symmetry.space_group_name_H-M   'P 1'
#
loop_
_entity.id
_entity.type
_entity.pdbx_description
1 polymer ?
#
loop_
_entity_poly.entity_id
_entity_poly.type
_entity_poly.pdbx_seq_one_letter_code
_entity_poly.pdbx_strand_id
1 'polypeptide(L)' 'EEKPINIAFTVIGTDRLAKVELIRNNEVIVTKSTDEDHIHVEYVDKPQDNKDYFYYLRVTQVDMKMGWSTPIWIEFK' A
#
# COMPACT_ATOMS: atom_id res chain seq x y z
N GLU A 1 -14.11 -13.52 14.45
CA GLU A 1 -13.84 -12.16 14.93
C GLU A 1 -13.13 -11.40 13.83
N GLU A 2 -13.54 -10.15 13.55
CA GLU A 2 -12.78 -9.27 12.66
C GLU A 2 -11.45 -8.91 13.33
N LYS A 3 -10.34 -9.20 12.66
CA LYS A 3 -9.00 -8.86 13.14
C LYS A 3 -8.48 -7.69 12.29
N PRO A 4 -8.58 -6.43 12.77
CA PRO A 4 -8.11 -5.29 12.02
C PRO A 4 -6.59 -5.33 11.85
N ILE A 5 -6.11 -4.96 10.67
CA ILE A 5 -4.68 -4.87 10.34
C ILE A 5 -4.34 -3.39 10.20
N ASN A 6 -3.49 -2.89 11.10
CA ASN A 6 -2.97 -1.53 11.04
C ASN A 6 -1.77 -1.49 10.10
N ILE A 7 -1.83 -0.63 9.09
CA ILE A 7 -0.82 -0.49 8.06
C ILE A 7 -0.35 0.96 8.06
N ALA A 8 0.95 1.16 8.22
CA ALA A 8 1.58 2.45 8.06
C ALA A 8 2.69 2.33 7.01
N PHE A 9 2.77 3.30 6.11
CA PHE A 9 3.84 3.33 5.13
C PHE A 9 4.28 4.74 4.78
N THR A 10 5.54 4.84 4.37
CA THR A 10 6.16 6.05 3.84
C THR A 10 6.72 5.75 2.47
N VAL A 11 6.43 6.61 1.50
CA VAL A 11 7.02 6.58 0.17
C VAL A 11 7.84 7.84 -0.03
N ILE A 12 9.06 7.69 -0.56
CA ILE A 12 9.94 8.78 -0.96
C ILE A 12 10.37 8.49 -2.40
N GLY A 13 9.96 9.35 -3.32
CA GLY A 13 10.32 9.31 -4.73
C GLY A 13 11.56 10.15 -5.02
N THR A 14 12.16 9.91 -6.18
CA THR A 14 13.19 10.79 -6.75
C THR A 14 12.59 11.98 -7.54
N ASP A 15 11.25 12.01 -7.64
CA ASP A 15 10.39 12.95 -8.34
C ASP A 15 8.97 12.81 -7.75
N ARG A 16 8.08 13.75 -8.05
CA ARG A 16 6.72 13.83 -7.53
C ARG A 16 5.92 12.54 -7.78
N LEU A 17 5.14 12.15 -6.78
CA LEU A 17 4.39 10.91 -6.76
C LEU A 17 3.00 11.09 -7.38
N ALA A 18 2.80 10.67 -8.63
CA ALA A 18 1.48 10.72 -9.26
C ALA A 18 0.46 9.81 -8.57
N LYS A 19 0.88 8.61 -8.14
CA LYS A 19 0.00 7.61 -7.55
C LYS A 19 0.76 6.67 -6.61
N VAL A 20 0.16 6.37 -5.46
CA VAL A 20 0.60 5.37 -4.50
C VAL A 20 -0.57 4.44 -4.18
N GLU A 21 -0.41 3.16 -4.44
CA GLU A 21 -1.44 2.13 -4.26
C GLU A 21 -1.00 1.13 -3.20
N LEU A 22 -1.84 0.90 -2.19
CA LEU A 22 -1.72 -0.25 -1.28
C LEU A 22 -2.51 -1.40 -1.89
N ILE A 23 -1.82 -2.53 -2.10
CA ILE A 23 -2.37 -3.70 -2.76
C ILE A 23 -2.39 -4.86 -1.78
N ARG A 24 -3.54 -5.53 -1.63
CA ARG A 24 -3.74 -6.73 -0.84
C ARG A 24 -4.11 -7.88 -1.77
N ASN A 25 -3.34 -8.98 -1.76
CA ASN A 25 -3.61 -10.15 -2.61
C ASN A 25 -3.87 -9.80 -4.10
N ASN A 26 -3.10 -8.86 -4.64
CA ASN A 26 -3.24 -8.30 -6.00
C ASN A 26 -4.45 -7.39 -6.25
N GLU A 27 -5.24 -7.06 -5.23
CA GLU A 27 -6.33 -6.07 -5.32
C GLU A 27 -5.90 -4.72 -4.73
N VAL A 28 -6.15 -3.63 -5.44
CA VAL A 28 -5.91 -2.28 -4.93
C VAL A 28 -6.98 -1.96 -3.88
N ILE A 29 -6.56 -1.77 -2.63
CA ILE A 29 -7.46 -1.45 -1.51
C ILE A 29 -7.39 0.02 -1.11
N VAL A 30 -6.30 0.72 -1.43
CA VAL A 30 -6.15 2.16 -1.23
C VAL A 30 -5.40 2.76 -2.41
N THR A 31 -5.87 3.91 -2.88
CA THR A 31 -5.14 4.78 -3.81
C THR A 31 -4.96 6.16 -3.19
N LYS A 32 -3.73 6.68 -3.22
CA LYS A 32 -3.38 8.04 -2.84
C LYS A 32 -2.65 8.72 -3.99
N SER A 33 -2.84 10.03 -4.09
CA SER A 33 -2.10 10.92 -4.98
C SER A 33 -1.58 12.10 -4.16
N THR A 34 -0.45 12.67 -4.56
CA THR A 34 0.11 13.87 -3.97
C THR A 34 0.88 14.64 -5.04
N ASP A 35 1.04 15.95 -4.87
CA ASP A 35 1.94 16.75 -5.72
C ASP A 35 3.35 16.86 -5.11
N GLU A 36 3.61 16.16 -4.02
CA GLU A 36 4.91 16.07 -3.34
C GLU A 36 5.72 14.85 -3.81
N ASP A 37 7.01 14.84 -3.51
CA ASP A 37 7.90 13.69 -3.72
C ASP A 37 7.80 12.62 -2.61
N HIS A 38 7.05 12.90 -1.54
CA HIS A 38 6.88 11.99 -0.42
C HIS A 38 5.44 11.96 0.10
N ILE A 39 5.08 10.85 0.74
CA ILE A 39 3.80 10.72 1.45
C ILE A 39 3.94 9.73 2.60
N HIS A 40 3.29 10.04 3.72
CA HIS A 40 3.06 9.11 4.82
C HIS A 40 1.57 8.81 4.93
N VAL A 41 1.22 7.54 5.12
CA VAL A 41 -0.16 7.09 5.17
C VAL A 41 -0.33 6.06 6.29
N GLU A 42 -1.35 6.26 7.10
CA GLU A 42 -1.90 5.28 8.03
C GLU A 42 -3.24 4.78 7.49
N TYR A 43 -3.45 3.47 7.53
CA TYR A 43 -4.66 2.81 7.05
C TYR A 43 -4.99 1.60 7.93
N VAL A 44 -6.28 1.38 8.19
CA VAL A 44 -6.77 0.21 8.92
C VAL A 44 -7.54 -0.67 7.94
N ASP A 45 -6.98 -1.81 7.59
CA ASP A 45 -7.68 -2.81 6.83
C ASP A 45 -8.53 -3.70 7.76
N LYS A 46 -9.73 -4.04 7.32
CA LYS A 46 -10.70 -4.85 8.06
C LYS A 46 -11.17 -6.02 7.19
N PRO A 47 -10.30 -7.00 6.91
CA PRO A 47 -10.68 -8.17 6.15
C PRO A 47 -11.84 -8.90 6.85
N GLN A 48 -12.77 -9.40 6.03
CA GLN A 48 -13.98 -10.11 6.50
C GLN A 48 -13.73 -11.61 6.69
N ASP A 49 -12.53 -12.09 6.34
CA ASP A 49 -12.10 -13.46 6.59
C ASP A 49 -10.72 -13.47 7.27
N ASN A 50 -10.35 -14.65 7.79
CA ASN A 50 -9.06 -14.89 8.43
C ASN A 50 -8.15 -15.70 7.51
N LYS A 51 -8.08 -15.38 6.21
CA LYS A 51 -7.12 -15.99 5.30
C LYS A 51 -5.76 -15.30 5.41
N ASP A 52 -4.75 -15.94 4.86
CA ASP A 52 -3.44 -15.32 4.70
C ASP A 52 -3.53 -14.18 3.67
N TYR A 53 -2.88 -13.08 4.01
CA TYR A 53 -2.84 -11.87 3.18
C TYR A 53 -1.39 -11.49 2.92
N PHE A 54 -1.12 -10.94 1.73
CA PHE A 54 0.09 -10.19 1.50
C PHE A 54 -0.21 -8.78 1.01
N TYR A 55 0.59 -7.84 1.48
CA TYR A 55 0.47 -6.41 1.16
C TYR A 55 1.74 -5.94 0.48
N TYR A 56 1.59 -5.08 -0.53
CA TYR A 56 2.70 -4.36 -1.11
C TYR A 56 2.24 -3.02 -1.65
N LEU A 57 3.19 -2.11 -1.82
CA LEU A 57 2.96 -0.82 -2.44
C LEU A 57 3.29 -0.89 -3.92
N ARG A 58 2.50 -0.19 -4.73
CA ARG A 58 2.84 0.18 -6.10
C ARG A 58 2.84 1.69 -6.20
N VAL A 59 3.93 2.25 -6.70
CA VAL A 59 4.14 3.69 -6.82
C VAL A 59 4.31 4.02 -8.29
N THR A 60 3.71 5.13 -8.73
CA THR A 60 3.88 5.73 -10.05
C THR A 60 4.25 7.19 -9.88
N GLN A 61 5.36 7.60 -10.46
CA GLN A 61 5.80 9.00 -10.48
C GLN A 61 5.15 9.75 -11.65
N VAL A 62 5.26 11.08 -11.66
CA VAL A 62 4.68 11.94 -12.72
C VAL A 62 5.25 11.65 -14.12
N ASP A 63 6.44 11.08 -14.21
CA ASP A 63 7.07 10.65 -15.47
C ASP A 63 6.69 9.22 -15.90
N MET A 64 5.66 8.64 -15.26
CA MET A 64 5.16 7.27 -15.47
C MET A 64 6.11 6.15 -15.03
N LYS A 65 7.27 6.44 -14.43
CA LYS A 65 8.11 5.39 -13.84
C LYS A 65 7.41 4.78 -12.63
N MET A 66 7.64 3.48 -12.45
CA MET A 66 6.98 2.70 -11.42
C MET A 66 7.98 1.99 -10.51
N GLY A 67 7.58 1.81 -9.26
CA GLY A 67 8.30 1.00 -8.28
C GLY A 67 7.33 0.21 -7.41
N TRP A 68 7.82 -0.88 -6.82
CA TRP A 68 7.05 -1.71 -5.91
C TRP A 68 7.85 -2.02 -4.65
N SER A 69 7.15 -2.15 -3.51
CA SER A 69 7.75 -2.78 -2.34
C SER A 69 7.76 -4.29 -2.50
N THR A 70 8.56 -4.97 -1.68
CA THR A 70 8.41 -6.41 -1.48
C THR A 70 7.07 -6.70 -0.78
N PRO A 71 6.46 -7.88 -1.05
CA PRO A 71 5.30 -8.33 -0.30
C PRO A 71 5.60 -8.52 1.19
N ILE A 72 4.67 -8.11 2.05
CA ILE A 72 4.66 -8.38 3.49
C ILE A 72 3.51 -9.34 3.76
N TRP A 73 3.82 -10.53 4.28
CA TRP A 73 2.85 -11.58 4.54
C TRP A 73 2.30 -11.49 5.96
N ILE A 74 0.99 -11.67 6.10
CA ILE A 74 0.26 -11.77 7.35
C ILE A 74 -0.44 -13.12 7.36
N GLU A 75 0.03 -13.99 8.23
CA GLU A 75 -0.53 -15.33 8.43
C GLU A 75 -1.55 -15.32 9.55
N PHE A 76 -2.74 -15.87 9.29
CA PHE A 76 -3.78 -16.02 10.30
C PHE A 76 -3.78 -17.46 10.81
N LYS A 77 -3.38 -17.63 12.08
CA LYS A 77 -3.55 -18.89 12.82
C LYS A 77 -4.94 -19.02 13.42
#